data_AF-A0AAN9B4L8-F1
#
_entry.id   AF-A0AAN9B4L8-F1
#
_cell.length_a   1.000
_cell.length_b   1.000
_cell.length_c   1.000
_cell.angle_alpha   90.00
_cell.angle_beta   90.00
_cell.angle_gamma   90.00
#
_symmetry.space_group_name_H-M   'P 1'
#
loop_
_entity.id
_entity.type
_entity.pdbx_description
1 polymer ?
#
loop_
_entity_poly.entity_id
_entity_poly.type
_entity_poly.pdbx_seq_one_letter_code
_entity_poly.pdbx_strand_id
1 'polypeptide(L)'
;MVTTPVTPTEHVVLRRHLYTQVALDDTYKDQSESSTACDVIKRTCQVSPKCVGRQALNYFPVAKTLRGYKWRQWVFADITSGLSVAFLHMPQGLGFGLLASLKPVHGLYTTFFPILVYLLFGTSPHVSMGTSAVIALLTAGLVERETEHFVSALGVNETLSEEELLEYKVGIAAASCFVGGLILLGMGILRLGFITNFLTKSFIGGFSFAAAVHVCTNQVGVCTQSHEYFN
;
A
#
# COMPACT_ATOMS: atom_id res chain seq x y z
N MET A 1 7.63 24.10 53.13
CA MET A 1 8.98 23.62 52.77
C MET A 1 8.86 22.16 52.39
N VAL A 2 8.90 21.84 51.09
CA VAL A 2 8.77 20.47 50.59
C VAL A 2 10.17 19.98 50.26
N THR A 3 10.69 19.05 51.08
CA THR A 3 11.97 18.37 50.84
C THR A 3 11.71 17.22 49.87
N THR A 4 12.10 17.35 48.60
CA THR A 4 12.11 16.22 47.68
C THR A 4 13.29 15.29 48.01
N PRO A 5 13.10 13.96 48.00
CA PRO A 5 14.18 13.01 48.27
C PRO A 5 15.17 12.99 47.10
N VAL A 6 16.45 13.25 47.40
CA VAL A 6 17.56 13.15 46.45
C VAL A 6 17.79 11.67 46.13
N THR A 7 17.59 11.29 44.87
CA THR A 7 17.91 9.94 44.38
C THR A 7 19.41 9.68 44.51
N PRO A 8 19.85 8.50 44.99
CA PRO A 8 21.27 8.19 45.12
C PRO A 8 21.93 8.22 43.74
N THR A 9 22.91 9.11 43.57
CA THR A 9 23.74 9.18 42.37
C THR A 9 24.61 7.93 42.32
N GLU A 10 24.33 7.06 41.34
CA GLU A 10 25.11 5.85 41.11
C GLU A 10 26.50 6.25 40.58
N HIS A 11 27.50 6.22 41.47
CA HIS A 11 28.87 6.58 41.11
C HIS A 11 29.52 5.40 40.36
N VAL A 12 29.60 5.51 39.04
CA VAL A 12 30.30 4.52 38.21
C VAL A 12 31.80 4.77 38.29
N VAL A 13 32.51 3.96 39.07
CA VAL A 13 33.96 4.01 39.20
C VAL A 13 34.61 3.24 38.05
N LEU A 14 35.09 3.96 37.03
CA LEU A 14 35.82 3.38 35.91
C LEU A 14 37.33 3.46 36.15
N ARG A 15 37.97 2.32 36.47
CA ARG A 15 39.43 2.16 36.42
C ARG A 15 39.82 1.50 35.11
N ARG A 16 40.28 2.30 34.13
CA ARG A 16 40.89 1.81 32.89
C ARG A 16 42.18 2.57 32.62
N HIS A 17 43.12 1.92 31.95
CA HIS A 17 44.35 2.57 31.50
C HIS A 17 44.01 3.60 30.41
N LEU A 18 44.68 4.75 30.44
CA LEU A 18 44.53 5.80 29.45
C LEU A 18 45.28 5.38 28.18
N TYR A 19 44.54 5.06 27.13
CA TYR A 19 45.10 4.77 25.80
C TYR A 19 44.88 5.97 24.86
N THR A 20 45.87 6.26 24.03
CA THR A 20 45.68 7.09 22.83
C THR A 20 44.94 6.28 21.77
N GLN A 21 44.22 6.94 20.86
CA GLN A 21 43.44 6.24 19.83
C GLN A 21 44.30 5.29 18.98
N VAL A 22 45.55 5.68 18.71
CA VAL A 22 46.53 4.84 18.01
C VAL A 22 46.88 3.58 18.82
N ALA A 23 47.12 3.73 20.13
CA ALA A 23 47.45 2.59 21.00
C ALA A 23 46.24 1.65 21.20
N LEU A 24 45.03 2.19 21.19
CA LEU A 24 43.80 1.41 21.25
C LEU A 24 43.62 0.59 19.96
N ASP A 25 43.79 1.22 18.80
CA ASP A 25 43.68 0.56 17.49
C ASP A 25 44.79 -0.48 17.26
N ASP A 26 45.98 -0.30 17.84
CA ASP A 26 47.03 -1.34 17.80
C ASP A 26 46.75 -2.50 18.76
N THR A 27 46.12 -2.25 19.91
CA THR A 27 45.79 -3.30 20.89
C THR A 27 44.53 -4.09 20.50
N TYR A 28 43.58 -3.41 19.87
CA TYR A 28 42.29 -3.94 19.40
C TYR A 28 42.19 -3.91 17.88
N LYS A 29 43.31 -4.15 17.19
CA LYS A 29 43.32 -4.31 15.74
C LYS A 29 42.42 -5.50 15.42
N ASP A 30 41.22 -5.21 14.94
CA ASP A 30 40.26 -6.21 14.52
C ASP A 30 41.00 -7.22 13.65
N GLN A 31 40.91 -8.51 13.98
CA GLN A 31 41.20 -9.59 13.04
C GLN A 31 40.15 -9.62 11.92
N SER A 32 39.87 -8.45 11.35
CA SER A 32 39.49 -8.30 9.96
C SER A 32 40.73 -8.72 9.15
N GLU A 33 40.97 -10.04 9.08
CA GLU A 33 41.66 -10.61 7.94
C GLU A 33 41.10 -9.91 6.72
N SER A 34 41.97 -9.30 5.92
CA SER A 34 41.66 -8.79 4.60
C SER A 34 41.07 -9.96 3.79
N SER A 35 39.75 -10.15 3.91
CA SER A 35 39.01 -11.05 3.06
C SER A 35 39.11 -10.43 1.69
N THR A 36 40.02 -10.99 0.89
CA THR A 36 40.27 -10.62 -0.49
C THR A 36 38.93 -10.44 -1.20
N ALA A 37 38.79 -9.42 -2.03
CA ALA A 37 37.54 -9.14 -2.75
C ALA A 37 36.97 -10.39 -3.47
N CYS A 38 37.85 -11.30 -3.91
CA CYS A 38 37.47 -12.61 -4.46
C CYS A 38 36.73 -13.55 -3.48
N ASP A 39 37.05 -13.53 -2.19
CA ASP A 39 36.38 -14.37 -1.18
C ASP A 39 35.02 -13.82 -0.78
N VAL A 40 34.87 -12.48 -0.77
CA VAL A 40 33.58 -11.81 -0.60
C VAL A 40 32.67 -12.08 -1.80
N ILE A 41 33.21 -12.05 -3.03
CA ILE A 41 32.46 -12.35 -4.26
C ILE A 41 32.07 -13.84 -4.34
N LYS A 42 32.97 -14.77 -3.97
CA LYS A 42 32.65 -16.21 -3.89
C LYS A 42 31.56 -16.52 -2.86
N ARG A 43 31.57 -15.85 -1.70
CA ARG A 43 30.52 -15.98 -0.67
C ARG A 43 29.19 -15.35 -1.10
N THR A 44 29.24 -14.28 -1.89
CA THR A 44 28.04 -13.62 -2.45
C THR A 44 27.44 -14.39 -3.62
N CYS A 45 28.27 -15.11 -4.40
CA CYS A 45 27.83 -15.89 -5.57
C CYS A 45 27.45 -17.36 -5.28
N GLN A 46 27.68 -17.88 -4.07
CA GLN A 46 27.08 -19.15 -3.66
C GLN A 46 25.61 -18.95 -3.28
N VAL A 47 24.79 -18.59 -4.26
CA VAL A 47 23.34 -18.73 -4.13
C VAL A 47 23.02 -20.22 -4.24
N SER A 48 23.22 -20.95 -3.14
CA SER A 48 22.77 -22.34 -3.00
C SER A 48 21.29 -22.41 -3.42
N PRO A 49 20.81 -23.50 -4.04
CA PRO A 49 19.38 -23.66 -4.36
C PRO A 49 18.48 -23.52 -3.11
N LYS A 50 19.03 -23.78 -1.92
CA LYS A 50 18.38 -23.52 -0.63
C LYS A 50 18.21 -22.03 -0.32
N CYS A 51 19.11 -21.17 -0.80
CA CYS A 51 19.04 -19.71 -0.70
C CYS A 51 17.98 -19.13 -1.65
N VAL A 52 17.90 -19.63 -2.89
CA VAL A 52 16.82 -19.25 -3.84
C VAL A 52 15.45 -19.66 -3.29
N GLY A 53 15.33 -20.89 -2.77
CA GLY A 53 14.09 -21.35 -2.13
C GLY A 53 13.70 -20.49 -0.92
N ARG A 54 14.67 -20.08 -0.10
CA ARG A 54 14.44 -19.20 1.06
C ARG A 54 14.08 -17.77 0.65
N GLN A 55 14.66 -17.26 -0.43
CA GLN A 55 14.33 -15.96 -1.01
C GLN A 55 12.91 -15.97 -1.62
N ALA A 56 12.52 -17.04 -2.32
CA ALA A 56 11.17 -17.22 -2.83
C ALA A 56 10.13 -17.32 -1.69
N LEU A 57 10.48 -18.00 -0.59
CA LEU A 57 9.67 -18.00 0.64
C LEU A 57 9.56 -16.61 1.31
N ASN A 58 10.51 -15.71 1.08
CA ASN A 58 10.39 -14.31 1.51
C ASN A 58 9.45 -13.49 0.59
N TYR A 59 9.29 -13.89 -0.68
CA TYR A 59 8.32 -13.30 -1.60
C TYR A 59 6.87 -13.77 -1.36
N PHE A 60 6.69 -14.95 -0.74
CA PHE A 60 5.39 -15.46 -0.30
C PHE A 60 5.26 -15.46 1.23
N PRO A 61 5.20 -14.27 1.87
CA PRO A 61 5.10 -14.13 3.33
C PRO A 61 3.87 -14.83 3.91
N VAL A 62 2.81 -15.05 3.12
CA VAL A 62 1.61 -15.80 3.52
C VAL A 62 1.95 -17.19 4.07
N ALA A 63 2.90 -17.90 3.46
CA ALA A 63 3.29 -19.24 3.89
C ALA A 63 3.98 -19.21 5.27
N LYS A 64 4.73 -18.15 5.55
CA LYS A 64 5.39 -17.92 6.84
C LYS A 64 4.36 -17.59 7.92
N THR A 65 3.41 -16.71 7.61
CA THR A 65 2.31 -16.33 8.51
C THR A 65 1.43 -17.52 8.85
N LEU A 66 1.06 -18.34 7.85
CA LEU A 66 0.22 -19.51 8.04
C LEU A 66 0.90 -20.61 8.88
N ARG A 67 2.22 -20.79 8.73
CA ARG A 67 2.99 -21.79 9.49
C ARG A 67 3.10 -21.47 10.98
N GLY A 68 3.05 -20.19 11.35
CA GLY A 68 3.07 -19.73 12.75
C GLY A 68 1.68 -19.52 13.37
N TYR A 69 0.61 -19.88 12.65
CA TYR A 69 -0.75 -19.50 13.01
C TYR A 69 -1.36 -20.35 14.13
N LYS A 70 -1.86 -19.70 15.18
CA LYS A 70 -2.51 -20.36 16.33
C LYS A 70 -4.00 -20.57 16.07
N TRP A 71 -4.32 -21.61 15.30
CA TRP A 71 -5.69 -21.94 14.86
C TRP A 71 -6.75 -21.89 15.97
N ARG A 72 -6.45 -22.42 17.15
CA ARG A 72 -7.43 -22.53 18.24
C ARG A 72 -7.82 -21.19 18.87
N GLN A 73 -6.98 -20.15 18.73
CA GLN A 73 -7.20 -18.85 19.36
C GLN A 73 -7.64 -17.78 18.36
N TRP A 74 -7.13 -17.81 17.13
CA TRP A 74 -7.28 -16.69 16.19
C TRP A 74 -8.35 -16.89 15.12
N VAL A 75 -8.73 -18.14 14.82
CA VAL A 75 -9.69 -18.43 13.74
C VAL A 75 -11.03 -17.72 13.93
N PHE A 76 -11.60 -17.76 15.14
CA PHE A 76 -12.88 -17.11 15.40
C PHE A 76 -12.80 -15.58 15.27
N ALA A 77 -11.70 -14.97 15.72
CA ALA A 77 -11.48 -13.53 15.61
C ALA A 77 -11.26 -13.11 14.14
N ASP A 78 -10.51 -13.91 13.37
CA ASP A 78 -10.23 -13.62 11.96
C ASP A 78 -11.45 -13.83 11.07
N ILE A 79 -12.29 -14.83 11.35
CA ILE A 79 -13.55 -15.04 10.60
C ILE A 79 -14.53 -13.90 10.86
N THR A 80 -14.74 -13.51 12.12
CA THR A 80 -15.68 -12.45 12.47
C THR A 80 -15.23 -11.07 11.96
N SER A 81 -13.93 -10.77 12.06
CA SER A 81 -13.36 -9.55 11.50
C SER A 81 -13.38 -9.55 9.97
N GLY A 82 -13.02 -10.65 9.31
CA GLY A 82 -13.07 -10.79 7.86
C GLY A 82 -14.49 -10.64 7.30
N LEU A 83 -15.48 -11.25 7.95
CA LEU A 83 -16.89 -11.09 7.58
C LEU A 83 -17.36 -9.65 7.74
N SER A 84 -16.95 -8.97 8.82
CA SER A 84 -17.28 -7.55 9.03
C SER A 84 -16.68 -6.66 7.95
N VAL A 85 -15.40 -6.88 7.59
CA VAL A 85 -14.73 -6.14 6.51
C VAL A 85 -15.40 -6.41 5.16
N ALA A 86 -15.81 -7.65 4.88
CA ALA A 86 -16.52 -7.99 3.66
C ALA A 86 -17.86 -7.23 3.55
N PHE A 87 -18.64 -7.16 4.62
CA PHE A 87 -19.89 -6.38 4.64
C PHE A 87 -19.67 -4.88 4.46
N LEU A 88 -18.53 -4.33 4.90
CA LEU A 88 -18.17 -2.93 4.65
C LEU A 88 -17.74 -2.70 3.19
N HIS A 89 -16.98 -3.65 2.63
CA HIS A 89 -16.45 -3.57 1.27
C HIS A 89 -17.53 -3.68 0.18
N MET A 90 -18.61 -4.43 0.42
CA MET A 90 -19.72 -4.60 -0.53
C MET A 90 -20.38 -3.26 -0.95
N PRO A 91 -20.97 -2.47 -0.02
CA PRO A 91 -21.56 -1.18 -0.38
C PRO A 91 -20.50 -0.15 -0.82
N GLN A 92 -19.31 -0.18 -0.22
CA GLN A 92 -18.22 0.73 -0.58
C GLN A 92 -17.78 0.54 -2.04
N GLY A 93 -17.57 -0.71 -2.47
CA GLY A 93 -17.19 -1.05 -3.84
C GLY A 93 -18.27 -0.65 -4.85
N LEU A 94 -19.54 -0.95 -4.56
CA LEU A 94 -20.68 -0.58 -5.41
C LEU A 94 -20.76 0.94 -5.62
N GLY A 95 -20.65 1.71 -4.53
CA GLY A 95 -20.67 3.17 -4.58
C GLY A 95 -19.50 3.76 -5.38
N PHE A 96 -18.30 3.21 -5.21
CA PHE A 96 -17.13 3.71 -5.94
C PHE A 96 -17.11 3.32 -7.42
N GLY A 97 -17.74 2.20 -7.79
CA GLY A 97 -18.00 1.89 -9.20
C GLY A 97 -18.85 2.98 -9.88
N LEU A 98 -19.92 3.41 -9.19
CA LEU A 98 -20.79 4.50 -9.67
C LEU A 98 -20.05 5.84 -9.73
N LEU A 99 -19.27 6.19 -8.69
CA LEU A 99 -18.46 7.42 -8.69
C LEU A 99 -17.42 7.44 -9.81
N ALA A 100 -16.97 6.28 -10.29
CA ALA A 100 -16.02 6.17 -11.40
C ALA A 100 -16.68 6.27 -12.79
N SER A 101 -17.96 6.66 -12.89
CA SER A 101 -18.73 6.72 -14.15
C SER A 101 -18.88 5.35 -14.84
N LEU A 102 -18.90 4.26 -14.06
CA LEU A 102 -18.95 2.87 -14.51
C LEU A 102 -20.13 2.11 -13.86
N LYS A 103 -20.46 0.91 -14.38
CA LYS A 103 -21.43 0.02 -13.73
C LYS A 103 -20.95 -0.38 -12.32
N PRO A 104 -21.84 -0.47 -11.31
CA PRO A 104 -21.48 -0.87 -9.94
C PRO A 104 -20.69 -2.18 -9.84
N VAL A 105 -20.96 -3.13 -10.76
CA VAL A 105 -20.29 -4.43 -10.83
C VAL A 105 -18.77 -4.29 -10.95
N HIS A 106 -18.27 -3.28 -11.69
CA HIS A 106 -16.82 -3.06 -11.82
C HIS A 106 -16.18 -2.56 -10.52
N GLY A 107 -16.93 -1.83 -9.69
CA GLY A 107 -16.50 -1.44 -8.34
C GLY A 107 -16.34 -2.65 -7.40
N LEU A 108 -17.14 -3.69 -7.61
CA LEU A 108 -17.00 -4.94 -6.86
C LEU A 108 -15.74 -5.73 -7.28
N TYR A 109 -15.45 -5.78 -8.59
CA TYR A 109 -14.22 -6.41 -9.09
C TYR A 109 -12.96 -5.76 -8.54
N THR A 110 -12.93 -4.43 -8.49
CA THR A 110 -11.79 -3.67 -7.94
C THR A 110 -11.63 -3.80 -6.43
N THR A 111 -12.64 -4.30 -5.72
CA THR A 111 -12.54 -4.58 -4.28
C THR A 111 -12.15 -6.04 -4.01
N PHE A 112 -12.63 -6.99 -4.82
CA PHE A 112 -12.39 -8.42 -4.61
C PHE A 112 -10.99 -8.88 -5.04
N PHE A 113 -10.60 -8.58 -6.29
CA PHE A 113 -9.34 -9.11 -6.85
C PHE A 113 -8.08 -8.57 -6.16
N PRO A 114 -7.97 -7.26 -5.82
CA PRO A 114 -6.77 -6.75 -5.16
C PRO A 114 -6.53 -7.35 -3.77
N ILE A 115 -7.59 -7.70 -3.02
CA ILE A 115 -7.46 -8.39 -1.73
C ILE A 115 -6.89 -9.79 -1.92
N LEU A 116 -7.34 -10.52 -2.94
CA LEU A 116 -6.82 -11.85 -3.25
C LEU A 116 -5.34 -11.78 -3.65
N VAL A 117 -4.95 -10.78 -4.44
CA VAL A 117 -3.53 -10.54 -4.78
C VAL A 117 -2.73 -10.15 -3.55
N TYR A 118 -3.26 -9.28 -2.68
CA TYR A 118 -2.62 -8.90 -1.42
C TYR A 118 -2.49 -10.07 -0.45
N LEU A 119 -3.42 -11.02 -0.44
CA LEU A 119 -3.29 -12.23 0.37
C LEU A 119 -2.04 -13.05 0.02
N LEU A 120 -1.67 -13.10 -1.27
CA LEU A 120 -0.53 -13.88 -1.75
C LEU A 120 0.81 -13.16 -1.53
N PHE A 121 0.86 -11.87 -1.82
CA PHE A 121 2.10 -11.07 -1.84
C PHE A 121 2.24 -10.10 -0.64
N GLY A 122 1.21 -9.99 0.20
CA GLY A 122 1.13 -9.02 1.28
C GLY A 122 2.04 -9.37 2.46
N THR A 123 2.86 -8.41 2.86
CA THR A 123 3.82 -8.57 3.96
C THR A 123 3.18 -8.42 5.35
N SER A 124 2.02 -7.76 5.44
CA SER A 124 1.32 -7.50 6.71
C SER A 124 -0.06 -8.18 6.74
N PRO A 125 -0.33 -9.07 7.71
CA PRO A 125 -1.59 -9.83 7.78
C PRO A 125 -2.79 -9.01 8.28
N HIS A 126 -2.56 -7.82 8.85
CA HIS A 126 -3.62 -6.99 9.44
C HIS A 126 -4.11 -5.87 8.52
N VAL A 127 -3.50 -5.71 7.34
CA VAL A 127 -3.86 -4.65 6.40
C VAL A 127 -4.89 -5.19 5.41
N SER A 128 -6.05 -4.54 5.37
CA SER A 128 -7.05 -4.75 4.31
C SER A 128 -6.89 -3.65 3.27
N MET A 129 -6.58 -4.04 2.04
CA MET A 129 -6.56 -3.12 0.90
C MET A 129 -7.96 -3.10 0.27
N GLY A 130 -8.46 -1.93 -0.08
CA GLY A 130 -9.77 -1.77 -0.70
C GLY A 130 -9.75 -0.68 -1.75
N THR A 131 -10.94 -0.39 -2.29
CA THR A 131 -11.16 0.72 -3.21
C THR A 131 -11.11 2.05 -2.46
N SER A 132 -10.63 3.11 -3.13
CA SER A 132 -10.51 4.45 -2.56
C SER A 132 -11.33 5.45 -3.37
N ALA A 133 -12.09 6.29 -2.67
CA ALA A 133 -12.94 7.33 -3.26
C ALA A 133 -12.14 8.31 -4.14
N VAL A 134 -10.92 8.66 -3.71
CA VAL A 134 -10.06 9.59 -4.46
C VAL A 134 -9.66 8.99 -5.81
N ILE A 135 -9.28 7.71 -5.83
CA ILE A 135 -8.89 7.01 -7.05
C ILE A 135 -10.11 6.84 -7.97
N ALA A 136 -11.28 6.52 -7.42
CA ALA A 136 -12.52 6.40 -8.18
C ALA A 136 -12.86 7.71 -8.91
N LEU A 137 -12.79 8.85 -8.22
CA LEU A 137 -13.08 10.14 -8.84
C LEU A 137 -12.04 10.58 -9.88
N LEU A 138 -10.75 10.37 -9.60
CA LEU A 138 -9.70 10.64 -10.58
C LEU A 138 -9.88 9.79 -11.85
N THR A 139 -10.32 8.54 -11.68
CA THR A 139 -10.68 7.66 -12.79
C THR A 139 -11.90 8.18 -13.52
N ALA A 140 -12.93 8.64 -12.80
CA ALA A 140 -14.14 9.24 -13.38
C ALA A 140 -13.80 10.42 -14.28
N GLY A 141 -13.03 11.39 -13.76
CA GLY A 141 -12.64 12.58 -14.52
C GLY A 141 -11.77 12.25 -15.73
N LEU A 142 -10.92 11.22 -15.65
CA LEU A 142 -10.17 10.74 -16.82
C LEU A 142 -11.10 10.09 -17.85
N VAL A 143 -11.96 9.16 -17.42
CA VAL A 143 -12.88 8.42 -18.30
C VAL A 143 -13.85 9.37 -18.99
N GLU A 144 -14.44 10.32 -18.25
CA GLU A 144 -15.38 11.31 -18.79
C GLU A 144 -14.70 12.22 -19.81
N ARG A 145 -13.51 12.76 -19.49
CA ARG A 145 -12.76 13.61 -20.42
C ARG A 145 -12.42 12.90 -21.73
N GLU A 146 -11.92 11.66 -21.66
CA GLU A 146 -11.57 10.88 -22.86
C GLU A 146 -12.83 10.44 -23.64
N THR A 147 -13.94 10.18 -22.94
CA THR A 147 -15.22 9.86 -23.56
C THR A 147 -15.79 11.06 -24.31
N GLU A 148 -15.80 12.25 -23.70
CA GLU A 148 -16.26 13.49 -24.34
C GLU A 148 -15.45 13.83 -25.59
N HIS A 149 -14.12 13.65 -25.53
CA HIS A 149 -13.25 13.87 -26.67
C HIS A 149 -13.54 12.88 -27.81
N PHE A 150 -13.77 11.61 -27.49
CA PHE A 150 -14.15 10.58 -28.48
C PHE A 150 -15.50 10.86 -29.14
N VAL A 151 -16.52 11.20 -28.33
CA VAL A 151 -17.86 11.56 -28.82
C VAL A 151 -17.81 12.81 -29.71
N SER A 152 -17.02 13.82 -29.32
CA SER A 152 -16.83 15.04 -30.11
C SER A 152 -16.08 14.78 -31.42
N ALA A 153 -15.07 13.89 -31.40
CA ALA A 153 -14.27 13.55 -32.58
C ALA A 153 -15.02 12.69 -33.59
N LEU A 154 -15.97 11.86 -33.14
CA LEU A 154 -16.85 11.10 -34.02
C LEU A 154 -17.78 12.01 -34.82
N GLY A 155 -18.09 13.23 -34.34
CA GLY A 155 -18.89 14.20 -35.09
C GLY A 155 -20.31 13.71 -35.44
N VAL A 156 -20.88 12.85 -34.58
CA VAL A 156 -21.99 11.99 -34.96
C VAL A 156 -23.27 12.35 -34.20
N ASN A 157 -24.31 12.61 -35.02
CA ASN A 157 -25.72 12.78 -34.69
C ASN A 157 -26.44 11.40 -34.57
N GLU A 158 -25.70 10.29 -34.57
CA GLU A 158 -26.21 8.94 -34.34
C GLU A 158 -26.14 8.61 -32.85
N THR A 159 -27.22 8.04 -32.35
CA THR A 159 -27.34 7.56 -30.97
C THR A 159 -26.43 6.36 -30.78
N LEU A 160 -25.19 6.60 -30.33
CA LEU A 160 -24.33 5.55 -29.79
C LEU A 160 -25.12 4.75 -28.75
N SER A 161 -25.11 3.42 -28.88
CA SER A 161 -25.73 2.56 -27.88
C SER A 161 -25.06 2.79 -26.53
N GLU A 162 -25.86 2.91 -25.46
CA GLU A 162 -25.33 3.06 -24.11
C GLU A 162 -24.35 1.92 -23.74
N GLU A 163 -24.54 0.74 -24.33
CA GLU A 163 -23.68 -0.42 -24.12
C GLU A 163 -22.28 -0.23 -24.72
N GLU A 164 -22.18 0.29 -25.94
CA GLU A 164 -20.90 0.53 -26.63
C GLU A 164 -20.09 1.62 -25.93
N LEU A 165 -20.77 2.68 -25.49
CA LEU A 165 -20.14 3.75 -24.70
C LEU A 165 -19.55 3.20 -23.40
N LEU A 166 -20.27 2.29 -22.75
CA LEU A 166 -19.87 1.73 -21.47
C LEU A 166 -18.68 0.77 -21.61
N GLU A 167 -18.65 -0.04 -22.66
CA GLU A 167 -17.49 -0.86 -22.99
C GLU A 167 -16.24 0.00 -23.25
N TYR A 168 -16.39 1.12 -23.96
CA TYR A 168 -15.31 2.07 -24.18
C TYR A 168 -14.79 2.69 -22.86
N LYS A 169 -15.70 3.13 -21.99
CA LYS A 169 -15.37 3.64 -20.65
C LYS A 169 -14.59 2.62 -19.81
N VAL A 170 -15.02 1.36 -19.81
CA VAL A 170 -14.33 0.25 -19.12
C VAL A 170 -12.93 0.04 -19.69
N GLY A 171 -12.77 0.13 -21.02
CA GLY A 171 -11.48 0.03 -21.69
C GLY A 171 -10.48 1.10 -21.23
N ILE A 172 -10.90 2.37 -21.15
CA ILE A 172 -10.05 3.47 -20.67
C ILE A 172 -9.67 3.27 -19.18
N ALA A 173 -10.65 2.88 -18.35
CA ALA A 173 -10.40 2.60 -16.94
C ALA A 173 -9.40 1.44 -16.75
N ALA A 174 -9.54 0.36 -17.53
CA ALA A 174 -8.62 -0.77 -17.48
C ALA A 174 -7.21 -0.40 -17.96
N ALA A 175 -7.09 0.36 -19.05
CA ALA A 175 -5.81 0.83 -19.58
C ALA A 175 -5.08 1.74 -18.59
N SER A 176 -5.79 2.70 -17.97
CA SER A 176 -5.22 3.58 -16.96
C SER A 176 -4.77 2.83 -15.71
N CYS A 177 -5.54 1.82 -15.27
CA CYS A 177 -5.15 0.93 -14.17
C CYS A 177 -3.89 0.12 -14.51
N PHE A 178 -3.79 -0.41 -15.74
CA PHE A 178 -2.63 -1.17 -16.19
C PHE A 178 -1.36 -0.31 -16.21
N VAL A 179 -1.43 0.90 -16.77
CA VAL A 179 -0.31 1.84 -16.78
C VAL A 179 0.09 2.26 -15.36
N GLY A 180 -0.90 2.56 -14.50
CA GLY A 180 -0.64 2.86 -13.09
C GLY A 180 0.03 1.69 -12.35
N GLY A 181 -0.40 0.46 -12.61
CA GLY A 181 0.21 -0.76 -12.10
C GLY A 181 1.66 -0.95 -12.58
N LEU A 182 1.95 -0.67 -13.85
CA LEU A 182 3.30 -0.74 -14.41
C LEU A 182 4.24 0.31 -13.77
N ILE A 183 3.75 1.52 -13.55
CA ILE A 183 4.50 2.58 -12.86
C ILE A 183 4.78 2.16 -11.42
N LEU A 184 3.78 1.66 -10.69
CA LEU A 184 3.94 1.15 -9.32
C LEU A 184 4.92 -0.02 -9.25
N LEU A 185 4.87 -0.93 -10.23
CA LEU A 185 5.81 -2.04 -10.36
C LEU A 185 7.24 -1.51 -10.60
N GLY A 186 7.41 -0.55 -11.51
CA GLY A 186 8.68 0.11 -11.77
C GLY A 186 9.26 0.79 -10.52
N MET A 187 8.44 1.55 -9.79
CA MET A 187 8.83 2.16 -8.51
C MET A 187 9.21 1.10 -7.46
N GLY A 188 8.51 -0.04 -7.44
CA GLY A 188 8.81 -1.17 -6.57
C GLY A 188 10.15 -1.83 -6.90
N ILE A 189 10.45 -2.05 -8.19
CA ILE A 189 11.71 -2.61 -8.67
C ILE A 189 12.89 -1.69 -8.33
N LEU A 190 12.71 -0.39 -8.54
CA LEU A 190 13.69 0.64 -8.16
C LEU A 190 13.80 0.84 -6.64
N ARG A 191 12.99 0.13 -5.84
CA ARG A 191 12.93 0.21 -4.37
C ARG A 191 12.73 1.64 -3.85
N LEU A 192 11.92 2.43 -4.55
CA LEU A 192 11.58 3.80 -4.14
C LEU A 192 10.75 3.88 -2.85
N GLY A 193 10.38 2.73 -2.26
CA GLY A 193 9.76 2.67 -0.94
C GLY A 193 10.57 3.39 0.16
N PHE A 194 11.89 3.52 0.02
CA PHE A 194 12.72 4.31 0.94
C PHE A 194 12.28 5.78 1.04
N ILE A 195 11.76 6.37 -0.04
CA ILE A 195 11.28 7.75 -0.06
C ILE A 195 10.11 7.94 0.92
N THR A 196 9.25 6.92 1.06
CA THR A 196 8.09 6.99 1.96
C THR A 196 8.48 7.16 3.43
N ASN A 197 9.68 6.73 3.83
CA ASN A 197 10.20 6.92 5.18
C ASN A 197 10.60 8.37 5.48
N PHE A 198 10.78 9.22 4.46
CA PHE A 198 11.08 10.64 4.62
C PHE A 198 9.84 11.53 4.63
N LEU A 199 8.65 10.97 4.40
CA LEU A 199 7.41 11.73 4.48
C LEU A 199 7.09 12.04 5.93
N THR A 200 7.07 13.33 6.27
CA THR A 200 6.72 13.79 7.62
C THR A 200 5.28 13.41 7.95
N LYS A 201 5.03 13.07 9.22
CA LYS A 201 3.67 12.79 9.74
C LYS A 201 2.68 13.91 9.39
N SER A 202 3.12 15.17 9.42
CA SER A 202 2.30 16.33 9.04
C SER A 202 1.87 16.33 7.57
N PHE A 203 2.73 15.86 6.66
CA PHE A 203 2.40 15.76 5.24
C PHE A 203 1.32 14.69 5.01
N ILE A 204 1.50 13.50 5.59
CA ILE A 204 0.55 12.39 5.46
C ILE A 204 -0.81 12.78 6.09
N GLY A 205 -0.78 13.47 7.23
CA GLY A 205 -1.99 14.00 7.87
C GLY A 205 -2.70 15.06 7.02
N GLY A 206 -1.96 16.01 6.47
CA GLY A 206 -2.50 17.06 5.59
C GLY A 206 -3.10 16.49 4.30
N PHE A 207 -2.41 15.55 3.65
CA PHE A 207 -2.92 14.85 2.48
C PHE A 207 -4.21 14.08 2.80
N SER A 208 -4.25 13.38 3.92
CA SER A 208 -5.44 12.62 4.36
C SER A 208 -6.62 13.55 4.66
N PHE A 209 -6.36 14.70 5.30
CA PHE A 209 -7.39 15.71 5.55
C PHE A 209 -7.93 16.31 4.25
N ALA A 210 -7.05 16.68 3.31
CA ALA A 210 -7.45 17.17 1.99
C ALA A 210 -8.26 16.12 1.21
N ALA A 211 -7.83 14.85 1.25
CA ALA A 211 -8.57 13.74 0.66
C ALA A 211 -9.97 13.59 1.28
N ALA A 212 -10.09 13.69 2.61
CA ALA A 212 -11.37 13.63 3.30
C ALA A 212 -12.30 14.78 2.88
N VAL A 213 -11.81 16.03 2.87
CA VAL A 213 -12.57 17.19 2.40
C VAL A 213 -13.02 17.00 0.95
N HIS A 214 -12.11 16.56 0.08
CA HIS A 214 -12.41 16.31 -1.32
C HIS A 214 -13.50 15.24 -1.50
N VAL A 215 -13.46 14.16 -0.74
CA VAL A 215 -14.53 13.15 -0.75
C VAL A 215 -15.85 13.74 -0.27
N CYS A 216 -15.86 14.50 0.84
CA CYS A 216 -17.06 15.18 1.32
C CYS A 216 -17.68 16.08 0.25
N THR A 217 -16.87 16.90 -0.43
CA THR A 217 -17.34 17.78 -1.51
C THR A 217 -17.98 16.99 -2.65
N ASN A 218 -17.39 15.87 -3.06
CA ASN A 218 -17.94 15.04 -4.15
C ASN A 218 -19.22 14.29 -3.76
N GLN A 219 -19.39 13.97 -2.48
CA GLN A 219 -20.61 13.34 -1.98
C GLN A 219 -21.75 14.33 -1.72
N VAL A 220 -21.45 15.62 -1.51
CA VAL A 220 -22.49 16.66 -1.38
C VAL A 220 -23.37 16.71 -2.62
N GLY A 221 -22.81 16.60 -3.83
CA GLY A 221 -23.59 16.56 -5.08
C GLY A 221 -24.62 15.42 -5.08
N VAL A 222 -24.17 14.20 -4.76
CA VAL A 222 -25.03 13.01 -4.68
C VAL A 222 -26.15 13.18 -3.65
N CYS A 223 -25.82 13.70 -2.46
CA CYS A 223 -26.79 13.93 -1.40
C CYS A 223 -27.83 15.00 -1.78
N THR A 224 -27.41 16.09 -2.42
CA THR A 224 -28.32 17.18 -2.81
C THR A 224 -29.28 16.72 -3.89
N GLN A 225 -28.79 15.95 -4.88
CA GLN A 225 -29.60 15.44 -5.97
C GLN A 225 -30.63 14.40 -5.52
N SER A 226 -30.34 13.63 -4.46
CA SER A 226 -31.30 12.70 -3.87
C SER A 226 -32.55 13.36 -3.26
N HIS A 227 -32.48 14.64 -2.87
CA HIS A 227 -33.61 15.40 -2.34
C HIS A 227 -34.55 15.93 -3.44
N GLU A 228 -34.05 16.02 -4.68
CA GLU A 228 -34.81 16.46 -5.86
C GLU A 228 -35.61 15.31 -6.50
N TYR A 229 -35.20 14.05 -6.31
CA TYR A 229 -35.95 12.86 -6.76
C TYR A 229 -37.12 12.46 -5.84
N PHE A 230 -37.22 13.06 -4.65
CA PHE A 230 -38.26 12.75 -3.65
C PHE A 230 -39.31 13.85 -3.48
N ASN A 231 -39.26 14.91 -4.30
CA ASN A 231 -40.33 15.89 -4.50
C ASN A 231 -40.84 15.82 -5.94
#